data_AF-A0A3B0XQJ2-F1
#
_entry.id   AF-A0A3B0XQJ2-F1
#
_cell.length_a   1.000
_cell.length_b   1.000
_cell.length_c   1.000
_cell.angle_alpha   90.00
_cell.angle_beta   90.00
_cell.angle_gamma   90.00
#
_symmetry.space_group_name_H-M   'P 1'
#
loop_
_entity.id
_entity.type
_entity.pdbx_description
1 polymer ?
#
loop_
_entity_poly.entity_id
_entity_poly.type
_entity_poly.pdbx_seq_one_letter_code
_entity_poly.pdbx_strand_id
1 'polypeptide(L)'
;MLNKIWAGLIITGILFAVGQDIHDEVYNSHQNGVLQSIPFTYLPADDANTSSTHLQLSFDNVQLSAELKPDQHITIFLNKQSPAHLRNRALANGKQHALVASIISKNHQHLNLLLPELHWLKLRSVTQAAFDIAEFAVKLALGLVGVMCLWLGLMQIAEKSGLIQILVKGVQPVLHWLFPGIPRGHPAFGSISMNMAANVLGLGNAATPLGIKAMQQLQDINPDKNTASDEMCMFLALNTSSVQLLPPVTLIALMGPQISELIIPIILATSCSTITAVSVAKFYAKHRKTPCNS
;
A
#
# COMPACT_ATOMS: atom_id res chain seq x y z
N MET A 1 -12.25 6.71 18.25
CA MET A 1 -12.75 5.37 17.87
C MET A 1 -11.77 4.58 17.00
N LEU A 2 -11.09 5.23 16.05
CA LEU A 2 -10.18 4.56 15.09
C LEU A 2 -9.04 3.75 15.73
N ASN A 3 -8.40 4.26 16.80
CA ASN A 3 -7.30 3.54 17.48
C ASN A 3 -7.73 2.19 18.08
N LYS A 4 -8.98 2.08 18.55
CA LYS A 4 -9.50 0.82 19.10
C LYS A 4 -9.75 -0.22 18.01
N ILE A 5 -10.16 0.21 16.82
CA ILE A 5 -10.38 -0.66 15.66
C ILE A 5 -9.03 -1.21 15.18
N TRP A 6 -8.03 -0.34 15.02
CA TRP A 6 -6.68 -0.76 14.62
C TRP A 6 -6.03 -1.69 15.64
N ALA A 7 -6.12 -1.36 16.93
CA ALA A 7 -5.65 -2.25 17.99
C ALA A 7 -6.35 -3.62 17.91
N GLY A 8 -7.66 -3.63 17.71
CA GLY A 8 -8.44 -4.85 17.52
C GLY A 8 -7.96 -5.69 16.33
N LEU A 9 -7.74 -5.07 15.17
CA LEU A 9 -7.24 -5.76 13.97
C LEU A 9 -5.84 -6.35 14.18
N ILE A 10 -4.93 -5.57 14.78
CA ILE A 10 -3.56 -6.03 15.07
C ILE A 10 -3.58 -7.20 16.05
N ILE A 11 -4.32 -7.08 17.16
CA ILE A 11 -4.45 -8.15 18.16
C ILE A 11 -5.04 -9.41 17.51
N THR A 12 -6.10 -9.27 16.73
CA THR A 12 -6.74 -10.41 16.03
C THR A 12 -5.76 -11.08 15.08
N GLY A 13 -4.98 -10.31 14.31
CA GLY A 13 -3.96 -10.84 13.41
C GLY A 13 -2.84 -11.59 14.13
N ILE A 14 -2.35 -11.06 15.25
CA ILE A 14 -1.33 -11.72 16.08
C ILE A 14 -1.89 -13.01 16.70
N LEU A 15 -3.09 -12.96 17.29
CA LEU A 15 -3.73 -14.15 17.88
C LEU A 15 -3.94 -15.25 16.82
N PHE A 16 -4.36 -14.88 15.61
CA PHE A 16 -4.51 -15.83 14.52
C PHE A 16 -3.17 -16.44 14.11
N ALA A 17 -2.12 -15.63 13.98
CA ALA A 17 -0.78 -16.13 13.63
C ALA A 17 -0.22 -17.08 14.71
N VAL A 18 -0.36 -16.71 15.99
CA VAL A 18 0.06 -17.56 17.12
C VAL A 18 -0.76 -18.86 17.14
N GLY A 19 -2.08 -18.79 16.95
CA GLY A 19 -2.92 -19.97 16.92
C GLY A 19 -2.56 -20.94 15.80
N GLN A 20 -2.25 -20.40 14.61
CA GLN A 20 -1.76 -21.19 13.48
C GLN A 20 -0.38 -21.80 13.76
N ASP A 21 0.57 -21.04 14.30
CA ASP A 21 1.90 -21.58 14.62
C ASP A 21 1.83 -22.65 15.72
N ILE A 22 0.98 -22.49 16.74
CA ILE A 22 0.73 -23.52 17.77
C ILE A 22 0.16 -24.79 17.13
N HIS A 23 -0.80 -24.64 16.23
CA HIS A 23 -1.37 -25.77 15.49
C HIS A 23 -0.29 -26.47 14.65
N ASP A 24 0.53 -25.72 13.92
CA ASP A 24 1.61 -26.26 13.08
C ASP A 24 2.67 -27.00 13.91
N GLU A 25 2.96 -26.53 15.13
CA GLU A 25 3.86 -27.18 16.08
C GLU A 25 3.27 -28.48 16.64
N VAL A 26 2.00 -28.46 17.08
CA VAL A 26 1.31 -29.63 17.65
C VAL A 26 1.15 -30.76 16.63
N TYR A 27 0.80 -30.41 15.39
CA TYR A 27 0.60 -31.40 14.33
C TYR A 27 1.85 -31.66 13.48
N ASN A 28 3.00 -31.07 13.85
CA ASN A 28 4.25 -31.12 13.11
C ASN A 28 4.04 -30.95 11.59
N SER A 29 3.25 -29.94 11.20
CA SER A 29 2.90 -29.71 9.79
C SER A 29 4.11 -29.31 8.94
N HIS A 30 5.15 -28.83 9.60
CA HIS A 30 6.45 -28.60 8.99
C HIS A 30 7.33 -29.84 8.94
N GLN A 31 6.97 -31.02 9.45
CA GLN A 31 7.86 -32.19 9.43
C GLN A 31 9.25 -31.91 10.05
N ASN A 32 9.30 -31.11 11.12
CA ASN A 32 10.52 -30.88 11.90
C ASN A 32 11.01 -32.21 12.47
N GLY A 33 12.33 -32.43 12.45
CA GLY A 33 12.96 -33.67 12.90
C GLY A 33 12.77 -34.89 11.97
N VAL A 34 12.06 -34.75 10.84
CA VAL A 34 11.84 -35.86 9.89
C VAL A 34 12.92 -35.87 8.81
N LEU A 35 13.49 -37.05 8.56
CA LEU A 35 14.48 -37.25 7.50
C LEU A 35 13.83 -37.16 6.12
N GLN A 36 14.42 -36.36 5.24
CA GLN A 36 14.01 -36.24 3.84
C GLN A 36 15.00 -36.96 2.93
N SER A 37 14.50 -37.95 2.18
CA SER A 37 15.27 -38.70 1.20
C SER A 37 15.20 -37.99 -0.16
N ILE A 38 16.32 -37.39 -0.57
CA ILE A 38 16.37 -36.51 -1.74
C ILE A 38 17.33 -37.11 -2.78
N PRO A 39 16.90 -37.28 -4.04
CA PRO A 39 17.79 -37.76 -5.08
C PRO A 39 18.81 -36.69 -5.44
N PHE A 40 20.04 -37.12 -5.74
CA PHE A 40 21.15 -36.22 -6.04
C PHE A 40 21.95 -36.67 -7.26
N THR A 41 22.53 -35.71 -7.96
CA THR A 41 23.46 -35.92 -9.08
C THR A 41 24.75 -35.16 -8.80
N TYR A 42 25.91 -35.79 -9.05
CA TYR A 42 27.18 -35.08 -9.00
C TYR A 42 27.35 -34.17 -10.20
N LEU A 43 27.76 -32.93 -9.96
CA LEU A 43 28.21 -32.05 -11.03
C LEU A 43 29.70 -32.31 -11.27
N PRO A 44 30.15 -32.40 -12.53
CA PRO A 44 31.57 -32.55 -12.82
C PRO A 44 32.34 -31.37 -12.23
N ALA A 45 33.45 -31.65 -11.54
CA ALA A 45 34.30 -30.63 -10.94
C ALA A 45 35.01 -29.84 -12.05
N ASP A 46 34.82 -28.51 -12.06
CA ASP A 46 35.42 -27.62 -13.06
C ASP A 46 36.92 -27.36 -12.79
N ASP A 47 37.41 -27.64 -11.56
CA ASP A 47 38.82 -27.44 -11.18
C ASP A 47 39.31 -28.51 -10.17
N ALA A 48 40.51 -29.04 -10.40
CA ALA A 48 41.14 -30.10 -9.59
C ALA A 48 41.62 -29.64 -8.18
N ASN A 49 41.36 -28.40 -7.78
CA ASN A 49 41.92 -27.79 -6.57
C ASN A 49 40.87 -27.30 -5.55
N THR A 50 39.58 -27.55 -5.76
CA THR A 50 38.51 -27.15 -4.84
C THR A 50 37.95 -28.37 -4.13
N SER A 51 38.14 -28.47 -2.81
CA SER A 51 37.65 -29.58 -1.99
C SER A 51 36.13 -29.59 -1.79
N SER A 52 35.40 -28.65 -2.39
CA SER A 52 33.94 -28.53 -2.32
C SER A 52 33.29 -29.35 -3.44
N THR A 53 32.64 -30.46 -3.07
CA THR A 53 31.88 -31.26 -4.04
C THR A 53 30.55 -30.56 -4.32
N HIS A 54 30.39 -30.05 -5.53
CA HIS A 54 29.12 -29.50 -6.00
C HIS A 54 28.16 -30.63 -6.39
N LEU A 55 26.94 -30.54 -5.89
CA LEU A 55 25.86 -31.51 -6.07
C LEU A 55 24.64 -30.80 -6.61
N GLN A 56 23.80 -31.54 -7.31
CA GLN A 56 22.47 -31.08 -7.70
C GLN A 56 21.43 -31.94 -7.00
N LEU A 57 20.58 -31.32 -6.19
CA LEU A 57 19.50 -31.97 -5.45
C LEU A 57 18.17 -31.72 -6.16
N SER A 58 17.31 -32.73 -6.29
CA SER A 58 15.97 -32.54 -6.86
C SER A 58 14.91 -32.49 -5.77
N PHE A 59 14.26 -31.34 -5.61
CA PHE A 59 13.16 -31.11 -4.68
C PHE A 59 11.90 -30.72 -5.47
N ASP A 60 10.78 -31.44 -5.31
CA ASP A 60 9.50 -31.13 -5.98
C ASP A 60 9.65 -30.85 -7.50
N ASN A 61 10.45 -31.65 -8.20
CA ASN A 61 10.83 -31.48 -9.62
C ASN A 61 11.66 -30.22 -9.95
N VAL A 62 12.17 -29.50 -8.95
CA VAL A 62 13.11 -28.39 -9.10
C VAL A 62 14.51 -28.85 -8.72
N GLN A 63 15.46 -28.66 -9.63
CA GLN A 63 16.86 -28.96 -9.36
C GLN A 63 17.54 -27.76 -8.71
N LEU A 64 18.12 -27.97 -7.53
CA LEU A 64 18.83 -26.96 -6.75
C LEU A 64 20.29 -27.33 -6.62
N SER A 65 21.17 -26.35 -6.84
CA SER A 65 22.60 -26.52 -6.61
C SER A 65 22.86 -26.60 -5.11
N ALA A 66 23.73 -27.51 -4.71
CA ALA A 66 24.14 -27.69 -3.34
C ALA A 66 25.65 -27.92 -3.24
N GLU A 67 26.23 -27.52 -2.13
CA GLU A 67 27.65 -27.68 -1.84
C GLU A 67 27.82 -28.52 -0.58
N LEU A 68 28.62 -29.58 -0.71
CA LEU A 68 28.98 -30.45 0.41
C LEU A 68 30.10 -29.81 1.21
N LYS A 69 29.87 -29.59 2.51
CA LYS A 69 30.91 -29.14 3.45
C LYS A 69 31.55 -30.33 4.17
N PRO A 70 32.81 -30.20 4.63
CA PRO A 70 33.53 -31.28 5.34
C PRO A 70 32.80 -31.79 6.59
N ASP A 71 32.03 -30.93 7.26
CA ASP A 71 31.42 -31.19 8.57
C ASP A 71 30.04 -31.88 8.50
N GLN A 72 29.82 -32.78 7.54
CA GLN A 72 28.52 -33.46 7.31
C GLN A 72 27.33 -32.50 7.07
N HIS A 73 27.60 -31.25 6.74
CA HIS A 73 26.59 -30.27 6.39
C HIS A 73 26.55 -30.06 4.87
N ILE A 74 25.35 -29.82 4.35
CA ILE A 74 25.12 -29.45 2.95
C ILE A 74 24.50 -28.06 2.89
N THR A 75 25.06 -27.20 2.04
CA THR A 75 24.51 -25.86 1.78
C THR A 75 23.75 -25.90 0.47
N ILE A 76 22.43 -25.75 0.52
CA ILE A 76 21.53 -25.76 -0.63
C ILE A 76 21.30 -24.31 -1.06
N PHE A 77 21.64 -23.95 -2.30
CA PHE A 77 21.43 -22.61 -2.82
C PHE A 77 20.00 -22.45 -3.31
N LEU A 78 19.32 -21.42 -2.80
CA LEU A 78 17.93 -21.14 -3.07
C LEU A 78 17.80 -19.99 -4.07
N ASN A 79 16.85 -20.14 -4.99
CA ASN A 79 16.48 -19.16 -6.00
C ASN A 79 14.97 -18.89 -5.96
N LYS A 80 14.47 -18.00 -6.84
CA LYS A 80 13.04 -17.66 -6.90
C LYS A 80 12.15 -18.85 -7.28
N GLN A 81 12.68 -19.86 -7.96
CA GLN A 81 11.97 -21.07 -8.38
C GLN A 81 11.99 -22.18 -7.30
N SER A 82 12.76 -22.00 -6.22
CA SER A 82 12.85 -22.99 -5.14
C SER A 82 11.52 -23.15 -4.41
N PRO A 83 11.18 -24.38 -3.96
CA PRO A 83 9.97 -24.66 -3.18
C PRO A 83 9.83 -23.72 -1.98
N ALA A 84 8.59 -23.26 -1.73
CA ALA A 84 8.31 -22.27 -0.69
C ALA A 84 8.72 -22.76 0.71
N HIS A 85 8.57 -24.06 0.99
CA HIS A 85 8.92 -24.65 2.28
C HIS A 85 10.42 -24.54 2.60
N LEU A 86 11.31 -24.70 1.61
CA LEU A 86 12.76 -24.55 1.79
C LEU A 86 13.14 -23.08 2.03
N ARG A 87 12.53 -22.16 1.28
CA ARG A 87 12.75 -20.71 1.45
C ARG A 87 12.31 -20.24 2.83
N ASN A 88 11.16 -20.71 3.30
CA ASN A 88 10.65 -20.35 4.63
C ASN A 88 11.58 -20.86 5.75
N ARG A 89 12.14 -22.08 5.61
CA ARG A 89 13.16 -22.60 6.54
C ARG A 89 14.44 -21.79 6.53
N ALA A 90 14.94 -21.42 5.35
CA ALA A 90 16.16 -20.62 5.24
C ALA A 90 15.97 -19.26 5.90
N LEU A 91 14.88 -18.56 5.58
CA LEU A 91 14.53 -17.26 6.16
C LEU A 91 14.37 -17.37 7.68
N ALA A 92 13.74 -18.44 8.17
CA ALA A 92 13.60 -18.67 9.59
C ALA A 92 14.96 -18.86 10.29
N ASN A 93 15.92 -19.49 9.62
CA ASN A 93 17.26 -19.72 10.14
C ASN A 93 18.25 -18.59 9.78
N GLY A 94 17.75 -17.39 9.41
CA GLY A 94 18.57 -16.19 9.19
C GLY A 94 19.36 -16.18 7.87
N LYS A 95 18.97 -17.00 6.88
CA LYS A 95 19.61 -17.08 5.57
C LYS A 95 18.62 -16.75 4.47
N GLN A 96 18.98 -15.88 3.52
CA GLN A 96 18.06 -15.48 2.44
C GLN A 96 18.15 -16.36 1.19
N HIS A 97 19.36 -16.80 0.83
CA HIS A 97 19.63 -17.50 -0.44
C HIS A 97 20.28 -18.87 -0.26
N ALA A 98 20.40 -19.35 0.98
CA ALA A 98 21.04 -20.63 1.27
C ALA A 98 20.33 -21.33 2.44
N LEU A 99 20.19 -22.64 2.36
CA LEU A 99 19.69 -23.48 3.44
C LEU A 99 20.81 -24.44 3.84
N VAL A 100 21.16 -24.47 5.12
CA VAL A 100 22.13 -25.44 5.65
C VAL A 100 21.34 -26.61 6.24
N ALA A 101 21.58 -27.82 5.74
CA ALA A 101 20.98 -29.05 6.23
C ALA A 101 22.07 -30.02 6.69
N SER A 102 21.72 -30.96 7.59
CA SER A 102 22.63 -31.99 8.08
C SER A 102 22.45 -33.28 7.30
N ILE A 103 23.55 -33.93 6.91
CA ILE A 103 23.53 -35.22 6.23
C ILE A 103 23.58 -36.32 7.29
N ILE A 104 22.54 -37.15 7.35
CA ILE A 104 22.46 -38.24 8.34
C ILE A 104 22.90 -39.55 7.72
N SER A 105 22.56 -39.80 6.46
CA SER A 105 22.98 -41.00 5.74
C SER A 105 22.97 -40.76 4.23
N LYS A 106 23.80 -41.52 3.50
CA LYS A 106 23.98 -41.42 2.05
C LYS A 106 23.89 -42.81 1.42
N ASN A 107 22.97 -42.95 0.47
CA ASN A 107 22.84 -44.12 -0.39
C ASN A 107 23.37 -43.79 -1.80
N HIS A 108 23.48 -44.80 -2.68
CA HIS A 108 23.99 -44.64 -4.05
C HIS A 108 23.19 -43.64 -4.92
N GLN A 109 21.91 -43.39 -4.61
CA GLN A 109 21.03 -42.52 -5.40
C GLN A 109 20.28 -41.47 -4.56
N HIS A 110 20.36 -41.53 -3.23
CA HIS A 110 19.59 -40.67 -2.33
C HIS A 110 20.45 -40.17 -1.17
N LEU A 111 20.25 -38.91 -0.78
CA LEU A 111 20.77 -38.30 0.44
C LEU A 111 19.65 -38.17 1.46
N ASN A 112 19.86 -38.72 2.66
CA ASN A 112 18.95 -38.53 3.78
C ASN A 112 19.39 -37.28 4.54
N LEU A 113 18.64 -36.19 4.34
CA LEU A 113 18.92 -34.89 4.94
C LEU A 113 17.97 -34.62 6.11
N LEU A 114 18.51 -34.06 7.18
CA LEU A 114 17.74 -33.40 8.22
C LEU A 114 17.73 -31.90 7.92
N LEU A 115 16.57 -31.38 7.53
CA LEU A 115 16.39 -29.94 7.32
C LEU A 115 16.34 -29.22 8.66
N PRO A 116 16.78 -27.95 8.73
CA PRO A 116 16.71 -27.18 9.95
C PRO A 116 15.24 -26.93 10.33
N GLU A 117 15.00 -26.91 11.64
CA GLU A 117 13.67 -26.76 12.20
C GLU A 117 13.08 -25.40 11.87
N LEU A 118 11.75 -25.40 11.72
CA LEU A 118 10.96 -24.23 11.41
C LEU A 118 9.93 -24.02 12.50
N HIS A 119 10.10 -22.94 13.24
CA HIS A 119 9.18 -22.52 14.29
C HIS A 119 8.69 -21.11 14.04
N TRP A 120 7.44 -20.85 14.44
CA TRP A 120 6.84 -19.51 14.48
C TRP A 120 6.86 -18.76 13.15
N LEU A 121 6.60 -19.46 12.03
CA LEU A 121 6.67 -18.88 10.70
C LEU A 121 5.67 -17.74 10.55
N LYS A 122 4.42 -17.94 10.97
CA LYS A 122 3.35 -16.97 10.79
C LYS A 122 3.60 -15.74 11.64
N LEU A 123 3.94 -15.90 12.91
CA LEU A 123 4.24 -14.80 13.82
C LEU A 123 5.40 -13.94 13.31
N ARG A 124 6.45 -14.56 12.77
CA ARG A 124 7.57 -13.83 12.16
C ARG A 124 7.16 -13.08 10.91
N SER A 125 6.33 -13.67 10.06
CA SER A 125 5.82 -12.99 8.86
C SER A 125 4.97 -11.76 9.21
N VAL A 126 4.12 -11.83 10.24
CA VAL A 126 3.33 -10.70 10.73
C VAL A 126 4.25 -9.62 11.32
N THR A 127 5.27 -10.02 12.07
CA THR A 127 6.24 -9.09 12.66
C THR A 127 7.03 -8.36 11.56
N GLN A 128 7.53 -9.08 10.56
CA GLN A 128 8.24 -8.48 9.44
C GLN A 128 7.34 -7.51 8.66
N ALA A 129 6.11 -7.92 8.35
CA ALA A 129 5.14 -7.07 7.67
C ALA A 129 4.85 -5.77 8.46
N ALA A 130 4.85 -5.83 9.79
CA ALA A 130 4.69 -4.64 10.64
C ALA A 130 5.88 -3.67 10.54
N PHE A 131 7.11 -4.17 10.41
CA PHE A 131 8.28 -3.32 10.15
C PHE A 131 8.27 -2.75 8.73
N ASP A 132 7.95 -3.57 7.74
CA ASP A 132 7.91 -3.16 6.33
C ASP A 132 6.86 -2.06 6.11
N ILE A 133 5.67 -2.18 6.71
CA ILE A 133 4.62 -1.17 6.60
C ILE A 133 5.02 0.13 7.31
N ALA A 134 5.76 0.06 8.42
CA ALA A 134 6.25 1.23 9.13
C ALA A 134 7.30 1.99 8.29
N GLU A 135 8.24 1.28 7.68
CA GLU A 135 9.23 1.88 6.78
C GLU A 135 8.54 2.51 5.55
N PHE A 136 7.59 1.80 4.96
CA PHE A 136 6.79 2.30 3.85
C PHE A 136 6.03 3.58 4.23
N ALA A 137 5.40 3.62 5.41
CA ALA A 137 4.68 4.80 5.90
C ALA A 137 5.60 6.03 6.04
N VAL A 138 6.82 5.86 6.55
CA VAL A 138 7.80 6.96 6.66
C VAL A 138 8.23 7.46 5.28
N LYS A 139 8.55 6.55 4.35
CA LYS A 139 8.90 6.90 2.97
C LYS A 139 7.78 7.68 2.29
N LEU A 140 6.55 7.24 2.46
CA LEU A 140 5.36 7.92 1.93
C LEU A 140 5.19 9.31 2.55
N ALA A 141 5.29 9.43 3.87
CA ALA A 141 5.14 10.70 4.57
C ALA A 141 6.17 11.74 4.11
N LEU A 142 7.46 11.35 4.00
CA LEU A 142 8.51 12.24 3.50
C LEU A 142 8.27 12.68 2.04
N GLY A 143 7.84 11.76 1.18
CA GLY A 143 7.46 12.07 -0.20
C GLY A 143 6.30 13.08 -0.27
N LEU A 144 5.27 12.87 0.55
CA LEU A 144 4.12 13.77 0.63
C LEU A 144 4.51 15.16 1.13
N VAL A 145 5.36 15.28 2.14
CA VAL A 145 5.82 16.59 2.65
C VAL A 145 6.45 17.43 1.54
N GLY A 146 7.36 16.86 0.74
CA GLY A 146 8.00 17.58 -0.37
C GLY A 146 7.00 18.09 -1.41
N VAL A 147 6.07 17.22 -1.81
CA VAL A 147 5.02 17.56 -2.78
C VAL A 147 4.06 18.62 -2.22
N MET A 148 3.64 18.50 -0.95
CA MET A 148 2.79 19.49 -0.29
C MET A 148 3.49 20.85 -0.21
N CYS A 149 4.76 20.91 0.18
CA CYS A 149 5.53 22.15 0.22
C CYS A 149 5.57 22.86 -1.15
N LEU A 150 5.78 22.10 -2.23
CA LEU A 150 5.79 22.65 -3.59
C LEU A 150 4.43 23.26 -3.97
N TRP A 151 3.35 22.49 -3.83
CA TRP A 151 2.03 22.94 -4.26
C TRP A 151 1.48 24.06 -3.38
N LEU A 152 1.69 24.00 -2.06
CA LEU A 152 1.29 25.06 -1.15
C LEU A 152 2.10 26.34 -1.38
N GLY A 153 3.40 26.23 -1.68
CA GLY A 153 4.24 27.36 -2.08
C GLY A 153 3.75 28.02 -3.37
N LEU A 154 3.49 27.23 -4.42
CA LEU A 154 2.94 27.73 -5.68
C LEU A 154 1.57 28.39 -5.49
N MET A 155 0.71 27.77 -4.68
CA MET A 155 -0.59 28.34 -4.30
C MET A 155 -0.43 29.70 -3.61
N GLN A 156 0.54 29.83 -2.70
CA GLN A 156 0.79 31.09 -1.99
C GLN A 156 1.25 32.19 -2.96
N ILE A 157 2.04 31.85 -3.99
CA ILE A 157 2.44 32.79 -5.04
C ILE A 157 1.20 33.23 -5.84
N ALA A 158 0.35 32.28 -6.25
CA ALA A 158 -0.87 32.57 -6.99
C ALA A 158 -1.89 33.41 -6.18
N GLU A 159 -1.95 33.19 -4.87
CA GLU A 159 -2.81 33.95 -3.95
C GLU A 159 -2.31 35.39 -3.78
N LYS A 160 -0.99 35.57 -3.63
CA LYS A 160 -0.35 36.90 -3.54
C LYS A 160 -0.39 37.68 -4.85
N SER A 161 -0.42 37.00 -6.00
CA SER A 161 -0.50 37.65 -7.32
C SER A 161 -1.91 38.11 -7.71
N GLY A 162 -2.94 37.78 -6.92
CA GLY A 162 -4.33 38.11 -7.25
C GLY A 162 -5.01 37.10 -8.19
N LEU A 163 -4.27 36.09 -8.68
CA LEU A 163 -4.76 35.14 -9.69
C LEU A 163 -5.89 34.27 -9.15
N ILE A 164 -5.78 33.85 -7.89
CA ILE A 164 -6.81 33.04 -7.24
C ILE A 164 -8.13 33.80 -7.14
N GLN A 165 -8.10 35.10 -6.81
CA GLN A 165 -9.30 35.91 -6.66
C GLN A 165 -10.03 36.10 -8.00
N ILE A 166 -9.29 36.17 -9.11
CA ILE A 166 -9.87 36.22 -10.47
C ILE A 166 -10.58 34.89 -10.79
N LEU A 167 -9.92 33.76 -10.53
CA LEU A 167 -10.49 32.44 -10.79
C LEU A 167 -11.71 32.18 -9.90
N VAL A 168 -11.61 32.48 -8.60
CA VAL A 168 -12.71 32.36 -7.64
C VAL A 168 -13.89 33.21 -8.08
N LYS A 169 -13.70 34.45 -8.54
CA LYS A 169 -14.82 35.29 -9.04
C LYS A 169 -15.61 34.62 -10.16
N GLY A 170 -14.94 33.88 -11.06
CA GLY A 170 -15.60 33.15 -12.15
C GLY A 170 -16.46 31.99 -11.67
N VAL A 171 -16.00 31.23 -10.66
CA VAL A 171 -16.71 30.06 -10.12
C VAL A 171 -17.55 30.38 -8.86
N GLN A 172 -17.48 31.62 -8.38
CA GLN A 172 -18.13 32.10 -7.17
C GLN A 172 -19.63 31.76 -7.07
N PRO A 173 -20.46 31.92 -8.13
CA PRO A 173 -21.88 31.60 -8.01
C PRO A 173 -22.13 30.11 -7.73
N VAL A 174 -21.35 29.23 -8.35
CA VAL A 174 -21.45 27.78 -8.13
C VAL A 174 -20.97 27.43 -6.73
N LEU A 175 -19.84 28.01 -6.28
CA LEU A 175 -19.29 27.73 -4.96
C LEU A 175 -20.17 28.25 -3.82
N HIS A 176 -20.78 29.43 -3.95
CA HIS A 176 -21.74 29.91 -2.94
C HIS A 176 -23.00 29.04 -2.89
N TRP A 177 -23.42 28.51 -4.03
CA TRP A 177 -24.56 27.58 -4.07
C TRP A 177 -24.23 26.22 -3.44
N LEU A 178 -23.02 25.71 -3.64
CA LEU A 178 -22.55 24.45 -3.04
C LEU A 178 -22.22 24.58 -1.56
N PHE A 179 -21.63 25.72 -1.14
CA PHE A 179 -21.09 25.94 0.20
C PHE A 179 -21.69 27.22 0.84
N PRO A 180 -22.98 27.21 1.20
CA PRO A 180 -23.67 28.40 1.70
C PRO A 180 -23.18 28.89 3.06
N GLY A 181 -22.60 28.03 3.90
CA GLY A 181 -22.10 28.41 5.23
C GLY A 181 -20.72 29.07 5.26
N ILE A 182 -20.03 29.19 4.12
CA ILE A 182 -18.71 29.84 4.08
C ILE A 182 -18.89 31.37 3.96
N PRO A 183 -18.30 32.18 4.86
CA PRO A 183 -18.38 33.65 4.78
C PRO A 183 -17.79 34.19 3.46
N ARG A 184 -18.36 35.29 2.96
CA ARG A 184 -17.86 35.96 1.76
C ARG A 184 -16.42 36.42 1.97
N GLY A 185 -15.54 36.06 1.04
CA GLY A 185 -14.12 36.41 1.10
C GLY A 185 -13.25 35.51 1.98
N HIS A 186 -13.82 34.44 2.58
CA HIS A 186 -13.04 33.49 3.36
C HIS A 186 -12.05 32.70 2.46
N PRO A 187 -10.80 32.47 2.89
CA PRO A 187 -9.79 31.79 2.09
C PRO A 187 -10.13 30.34 1.72
N ALA A 188 -11.09 29.71 2.43
CA ALA A 188 -11.63 28.39 2.08
C ALA A 188 -12.08 28.30 0.62
N PHE A 189 -12.71 29.34 0.07
CA PHE A 189 -13.13 29.34 -1.33
C PHE A 189 -11.94 29.24 -2.29
N GLY A 190 -10.81 29.85 -1.97
CA GLY A 190 -9.59 29.75 -2.77
C GLY A 190 -9.04 28.33 -2.79
N SER A 191 -8.90 27.70 -1.62
CA SER A 191 -8.42 26.32 -1.50
C SER A 191 -9.35 25.30 -2.15
N ILE A 192 -10.67 25.44 -1.97
CA ILE A 192 -11.68 24.59 -2.61
C ILE A 192 -11.62 24.75 -4.13
N SER A 193 -11.57 25.99 -4.63
CA SER A 193 -11.48 26.25 -6.08
C SER A 193 -10.25 25.60 -6.70
N MET A 194 -9.10 25.73 -6.03
CA MET A 194 -7.84 25.18 -6.52
C MET A 194 -7.80 23.65 -6.45
N ASN A 195 -8.34 23.04 -5.39
CA ASN A 195 -8.50 21.60 -5.31
C ASN A 195 -9.43 21.08 -6.43
N MET A 196 -10.58 21.72 -6.65
CA MET A 196 -11.49 21.35 -7.73
C MET A 196 -10.84 21.55 -9.10
N ALA A 197 -10.11 22.64 -9.33
CA ALA A 197 -9.38 22.87 -10.58
C ALA A 197 -8.30 21.81 -10.82
N ALA A 198 -7.53 21.44 -9.78
CA ALA A 198 -6.54 20.37 -9.87
C ALA A 198 -7.19 19.02 -10.20
N ASN A 199 -8.34 18.71 -9.60
CA ASN A 199 -9.13 17.52 -9.92
C ASN A 199 -9.64 17.54 -11.36
N VAL A 200 -10.26 18.64 -11.81
CA VAL A 200 -10.81 18.78 -13.18
C VAL A 200 -9.73 18.65 -14.25
N LEU A 201 -8.54 19.17 -13.98
CA LEU A 201 -7.38 19.11 -14.89
C LEU A 201 -6.59 17.80 -14.82
N GLY A 202 -7.01 16.82 -14.00
CA GLY A 202 -6.32 15.54 -13.86
C GLY A 202 -4.97 15.62 -13.12
N LEU A 203 -4.72 16.73 -12.40
CA LEU A 203 -3.52 16.98 -11.60
C LEU A 203 -3.67 16.42 -10.17
N GLY A 204 -4.01 15.13 -10.06
CA GLY A 204 -4.35 14.49 -8.77
C GLY A 204 -3.27 14.61 -7.68
N ASN A 205 -1.99 14.66 -8.08
CA ASN A 205 -0.86 14.86 -7.18
C ASN A 205 -0.86 16.23 -6.47
N ALA A 206 -1.49 17.25 -7.07
CA ALA A 206 -1.68 18.58 -6.47
C ALA A 206 -2.95 18.67 -5.63
N ALA A 207 -3.99 17.92 -6.01
CA ALA A 207 -5.32 18.04 -5.44
C ALA A 207 -5.35 17.67 -3.95
N THR A 208 -4.69 16.57 -3.56
CA THR A 208 -4.69 16.09 -2.17
C THR A 208 -4.14 17.11 -1.16
N PRO A 209 -2.94 17.73 -1.37
CA PRO A 209 -2.45 18.82 -0.51
C PRO A 209 -3.45 19.98 -0.36
N LEU A 210 -4.01 20.42 -1.48
CA LEU A 210 -4.96 21.54 -1.54
C LEU A 210 -6.26 21.18 -0.83
N GLY A 211 -6.70 19.92 -0.94
CA GLY A 211 -7.88 19.39 -0.27
C GLY A 211 -7.72 19.33 1.25
N ILE A 212 -6.55 18.92 1.75
CA ILE A 212 -6.26 18.94 3.19
C ILE A 212 -6.30 20.38 3.72
N LYS A 213 -5.67 21.33 3.01
CA LYS A 213 -5.71 22.76 3.39
C LYS A 213 -7.13 23.32 3.36
N ALA A 214 -7.94 22.95 2.36
CA ALA A 214 -9.36 23.34 2.30
C ALA A 214 -10.15 22.77 3.49
N MET A 215 -9.95 21.50 3.84
CA MET A 215 -10.57 20.88 5.01
C MET A 215 -10.17 21.56 6.32
N GLN A 216 -8.90 21.94 6.49
CA GLN A 216 -8.45 22.70 7.66
C GLN A 216 -9.17 24.05 7.75
N GLN A 217 -9.27 24.79 6.64
CA GLN A 217 -9.97 26.08 6.62
C GLN A 217 -11.48 25.96 6.83
N LEU A 218 -12.11 24.87 6.38
CA LEU A 218 -13.51 24.56 6.71
C LEU A 218 -13.65 24.21 8.19
N GLN A 219 -12.70 23.45 8.74
CA GLN A 219 -12.67 23.10 10.15
C GLN A 219 -12.48 24.34 11.04
N ASP A 220 -11.74 25.36 10.60
CA ASP A 220 -11.55 26.61 11.36
C ASP A 220 -12.88 27.34 11.60
N ILE A 221 -13.75 27.38 10.60
CA ILE A 221 -15.07 28.03 10.68
C ILE A 221 -16.17 27.12 11.23
N ASN A 222 -15.89 25.82 11.40
CA ASN A 222 -16.84 24.84 11.93
C ASN A 222 -17.16 25.12 13.41
N PRO A 223 -18.44 25.31 13.81
CA PRO A 223 -18.81 25.54 15.21
C PRO A 223 -18.49 24.36 16.14
N ASP A 224 -18.72 23.13 15.68
CA ASP A 224 -18.40 21.92 16.44
C ASP A 224 -17.16 21.22 15.86
N LYS A 225 -16.04 21.32 16.58
CA LYS A 225 -14.79 20.71 16.12
C LYS A 225 -14.82 19.17 16.09
N ASN A 226 -15.78 18.54 16.76
CA ASN A 226 -15.88 17.08 16.81
C ASN A 226 -16.81 16.49 15.75
N THR A 227 -17.59 17.33 15.05
CA THR A 227 -18.56 16.91 14.04
C THR A 227 -18.27 17.58 12.71
N ALA A 228 -18.30 16.84 11.60
CA ALA A 228 -18.10 17.44 10.28
C ALA A 228 -19.27 18.37 9.91
N SER A 229 -18.95 19.57 9.39
CA SER A 229 -19.96 20.50 8.87
C SER A 229 -20.53 20.03 7.53
N ASP A 230 -21.68 20.57 7.13
CA ASP A 230 -22.30 20.25 5.84
C ASP A 230 -21.39 20.62 4.66
N GLU A 231 -20.60 21.69 4.80
CA GLU A 231 -19.60 22.12 3.83
C GLU A 231 -18.45 21.11 3.72
N MET A 232 -17.99 20.56 4.84
CA MET A 232 -16.96 19.51 4.83
C MET A 232 -17.48 18.23 4.17
N CYS A 233 -18.71 17.82 4.47
CA CYS A 233 -19.35 16.67 3.84
C CYS A 233 -19.54 16.89 2.33
N MET A 234 -20.01 18.07 1.92
CA MET A 234 -20.15 18.43 0.50
C MET A 234 -18.79 18.42 -0.22
N PHE A 235 -17.76 19.00 0.39
CA PHE A 235 -16.42 19.04 -0.19
C PHE A 235 -15.81 17.64 -0.34
N LEU A 236 -16.03 16.77 0.65
CA LEU A 236 -15.63 15.37 0.59
C LEU A 236 -16.38 14.60 -0.52
N ALA A 237 -17.69 14.81 -0.64
CA ALA A 237 -18.51 14.18 -1.66
C ALA A 237 -18.02 14.55 -3.08
N LEU A 238 -17.70 15.84 -3.30
CA LEU A 238 -17.16 16.34 -4.55
C LEU A 238 -15.77 15.78 -4.89
N ASN A 239 -14.89 15.64 -3.90
CA ASN A 239 -13.57 15.02 -4.10
C ASN A 239 -13.69 13.52 -4.38
N THR A 240 -14.68 12.84 -3.78
CA THR A 240 -14.92 11.41 -4.00
C THR A 240 -15.53 11.15 -5.38
N SER A 241 -16.42 12.05 -5.84
CA SER A 241 -17.05 11.92 -7.16
C SER A 241 -16.15 12.32 -8.33
N SER A 242 -15.00 12.95 -8.04
CA SER A 242 -13.91 13.26 -8.98
C SER A 242 -14.38 13.78 -10.35
N VAL A 243 -14.92 15.01 -10.42
CA VAL A 243 -15.15 15.66 -11.73
C VAL A 243 -13.79 15.82 -12.43
N GLN A 244 -13.56 15.05 -13.49
CA GLN A 244 -12.35 15.09 -14.31
C GLN A 244 -12.75 15.45 -15.74
N LEU A 245 -12.26 16.57 -16.26
CA LEU A 245 -12.41 16.92 -17.67
C LEU A 245 -11.27 16.31 -18.51
N LEU A 246 -10.08 16.25 -17.92
CA LEU A 246 -8.92 15.60 -18.51
C LEU A 246 -8.65 14.26 -17.82
N PRO A 247 -8.30 13.20 -18.58
CA PRO A 247 -7.83 11.96 -17.98
C PRO A 247 -6.65 12.20 -17.04
N PRO A 248 -6.52 11.44 -15.94
CA PRO A 248 -5.37 11.54 -15.06
C PRO A 248 -4.05 11.44 -15.84
N VAL A 249 -3.07 12.28 -15.48
CA VAL A 249 -1.76 12.29 -16.15
C VAL A 249 -1.09 10.91 -16.14
N THR A 250 -1.35 10.10 -15.11
CA THR A 250 -0.90 8.70 -15.01
C THR A 250 -1.50 7.80 -16.08
N LEU A 251 -2.78 8.00 -16.41
CA LEU A 251 -3.51 7.25 -17.43
C LEU A 251 -3.00 7.62 -18.82
N ILE A 252 -2.72 8.90 -19.07
CA ILE A 252 -2.05 9.38 -20.28
C ILE A 252 -0.65 8.76 -20.42
N ALA A 253 0.11 8.69 -19.32
CA ALA A 253 1.45 8.10 -19.32
C ALA A 253 1.45 6.58 -19.59
N LEU A 254 0.40 5.86 -19.19
CA LEU A 254 0.29 4.41 -19.37
C LEU A 254 -0.27 4.01 -20.75
N MET A 255 -1.25 4.74 -21.27
CA MET A 255 -1.97 4.37 -22.49
C MET A 255 -1.58 5.18 -23.73
N GLY A 256 -0.79 6.25 -23.56
CA GLY A 256 -0.35 7.09 -24.66
C GLY A 256 -1.53 7.63 -25.48
N PRO A 257 -1.46 7.63 -26.83
CA PRO A 257 -2.48 8.26 -27.68
C PRO A 257 -3.87 7.58 -27.63
N GLN A 258 -3.95 6.33 -27.17
CA GLN A 258 -5.21 5.58 -27.07
C GLN A 258 -6.14 6.14 -25.98
N ILE A 259 -5.63 6.98 -25.08
CA ILE A 259 -6.41 7.65 -24.02
C ILE A 259 -7.56 8.51 -24.57
N SER A 260 -7.45 8.99 -25.82
CA SER A 260 -8.42 9.91 -26.43
C SER A 260 -9.84 9.31 -26.48
N GLU A 261 -9.94 7.99 -26.71
CA GLU A 261 -11.21 7.27 -26.77
C GLU A 261 -11.92 7.20 -25.40
N LEU A 262 -11.16 7.32 -24.31
CA LEU A 262 -11.68 7.24 -22.94
C LEU A 262 -12.15 8.59 -22.39
N ILE A 263 -11.83 9.71 -23.05
CA ILE A 263 -12.17 11.06 -22.56
C ILE A 263 -13.68 11.22 -22.39
N ILE A 264 -14.47 10.84 -23.40
CA ILE A 264 -15.93 11.02 -23.38
C ILE A 264 -16.59 10.14 -22.28
N PRO A 265 -16.29 8.82 -22.19
CA PRO A 265 -16.77 8.00 -21.09
C PRO A 265 -16.40 8.52 -19.70
N ILE A 266 -15.16 9.02 -19.52
CA ILE A 266 -14.69 9.57 -18.24
C ILE A 266 -15.51 10.82 -17.85
N ILE A 267 -15.69 11.75 -18.77
CA ILE A 267 -16.47 12.98 -18.51
C ILE A 267 -17.92 12.61 -18.15
N LEU A 268 -18.55 11.70 -18.89
CA LEU A 268 -19.92 11.28 -18.61
C LEU A 268 -20.05 10.60 -17.26
N ALA A 269 -19.18 9.63 -16.96
CA ALA A 269 -19.21 8.88 -15.71
C ALA A 269 -18.99 9.81 -14.50
N THR A 270 -17.99 10.69 -14.58
CA THR A 270 -17.65 11.63 -13.49
C THR A 270 -18.72 12.71 -13.30
N SER A 271 -19.36 13.17 -14.39
CA SER A 271 -20.49 14.09 -14.33
C SER A 271 -21.69 13.46 -13.63
N CYS A 272 -22.08 12.24 -14.03
CA CYS A 272 -23.17 11.49 -13.38
C CYS A 272 -22.88 11.24 -11.90
N SER A 273 -21.65 10.83 -11.58
CA SER A 273 -21.17 10.63 -10.20
C SER A 273 -21.31 11.92 -9.38
N THR A 274 -20.89 13.05 -9.94
CA THR A 274 -20.89 14.33 -9.23
C THR A 274 -22.29 14.88 -9.05
N ILE A 275 -23.16 14.80 -10.06
CA ILE A 275 -24.57 15.18 -9.94
C ILE A 275 -25.22 14.38 -8.82
N THR A 276 -24.97 13.07 -8.77
CA THR A 276 -25.49 12.19 -7.72
C THR A 276 -24.95 12.59 -6.35
N ALA A 277 -23.64 12.80 -6.22
CA ALA A 277 -22.98 13.18 -4.97
C ALA A 277 -23.53 14.50 -4.41
N VAL A 278 -23.63 15.54 -5.24
CA VAL A 278 -24.17 16.85 -4.85
C VAL A 278 -25.65 16.75 -4.46
N SER A 279 -26.44 16.01 -5.24
CA SER A 279 -27.87 15.85 -4.99
C SER A 279 -28.13 15.15 -3.66
N VAL A 280 -27.41 14.06 -3.39
CA VAL A 280 -27.50 13.30 -2.14
C VAL A 280 -27.02 14.13 -0.97
N ALA A 281 -25.86 14.79 -1.09
CA ALA A 281 -25.32 15.63 -0.01
C ALA A 281 -26.28 16.78 0.35
N LYS A 282 -26.86 17.47 -0.65
CA LYS A 282 -27.87 18.52 -0.41
C LYS A 282 -29.16 17.95 0.19
N PHE A 283 -29.61 16.79 -0.27
CA PHE A 283 -30.82 16.15 0.25
C PHE A 283 -30.68 15.87 1.75
N TYR A 284 -29.55 15.28 2.17
CA TYR A 284 -29.29 14.98 3.58
C TYR A 284 -29.10 16.24 4.42
N ALA A 285 -28.39 17.26 3.90
CA ALA A 285 -28.24 18.53 4.61
C ALA A 285 -29.59 19.21 4.87
N LYS A 286 -30.51 19.16 3.89
CA LYS A 286 -31.86 19.77 4.01
C LYS A 286 -32.80 19.02 4.96
N HIS A 287 -32.71 17.69 5.04
CA HIS A 287 -33.65 16.87 5.83
C HIS A 287 -33.20 16.63 7.28
N ARG A 288 -32.13 17.29 7.72
CA ARG A 288 -31.61 17.10 9.07
C ARG A 288 -32.36 17.98 10.07
N LYS A 289 -32.67 17.41 11.25
CA LYS A 289 -33.43 18.08 12.33
C LYS A 289 -32.58 19.10 13.12
N THR A 290 -31.26 18.96 13.11
CA THR A 290 -30.30 19.85 13.78
C THR A 290 -29.20 20.24 12.79
N PRO A 291 -28.98 21.54 12.53
CA PRO A 291 -27.86 22.00 11.69
C PRO A 291 -26.52 21.65 12.34
N CYS A 292 -25.49 21.32 11.57
CA CYS A 292 -24.11 21.27 12.11
C CYS A 292 -23.54 22.67 12.41
N ASN A 293 -24.17 23.70 11.84
CA ASN A 293 -23.67 25.08 11.87
C ASN A 293 -24.33 25.95 12.95
N SER A 294 -25.09 25.37 13.88
CA SER A 294 -25.80 26.08 14.96
C SER A 294 -25.08 26.00 16.29
#